data_AF-B7PEN2-F1
#
_entry.id   AF-B7PEN2-F1
#
_cell.length_a   1.000
_cell.length_b   1.000
_cell.length_c   1.000
_cell.angle_alpha   90.00
_cell.angle_beta   90.00
_cell.angle_gamma   90.00
#
_symmetry.space_group_name_H-M   'P 1'
#
loop_
_entity.id
_entity.type
_entity.pdbx_description
1 polymer ?
#
loop_
_entity_poly.entity_id
_entity_poly.type
_entity_poly.pdbx_seq_one_letter_code
_entity_poly.pdbx_strand_id
1 'polypeptide(L)' 'MELFCVGRVPGFIDVLEFQDYSEAGLKPHVPDDNTEEVVVMLYTSGTTGLPKAVQISHKAYVSSYRALMYVVC' A
#
# COMPACT_ATOMS: atom_id res chain seq x y z
N MET A 1 7.48 1.09 -11.99
CA MET A 1 7.08 0.91 -10.58
C MET A 1 7.07 2.30 -9.98
N GLU A 2 5.90 2.78 -9.59
CA GLU A 2 5.75 4.09 -8.97
C GLU A 2 6.04 3.98 -7.47
N LEU A 3 6.71 4.98 -6.91
CA LEU A 3 7.04 5.05 -5.49
C LEU A 3 6.17 6.11 -4.84
N PHE A 4 5.60 5.79 -3.68
CA PHE A 4 4.63 6.64 -2.99
C PHE A 4 5.18 7.09 -1.64
N CYS A 5 4.96 8.35 -1.26
CA CYS A 5 5.30 8.87 0.06
C CYS A 5 4.27 9.87 0.57
N VAL A 6 4.29 10.18 1.86
CA VAL A 6 3.55 11.33 2.40
C VAL A 6 4.42 12.57 2.26
N GLY A 7 3.92 13.60 1.58
CA GLY A 7 4.64 14.84 1.30
C GLY A 7 5.42 14.82 -0.02
N ARG A 8 5.90 15.98 -0.45
CA ARG A 8 6.58 16.15 -1.74
C ARG A 8 8.05 15.77 -1.67
N VAL A 9 8.40 14.61 -2.24
CA VAL A 9 9.78 14.13 -2.37
C VAL A 9 10.11 13.88 -3.85
N PRO A 10 11.24 14.39 -4.39
CA PRO A 10 11.62 14.14 -5.78
C PRO A 10 11.69 12.64 -6.11
N GLY A 11 11.00 12.22 -7.18
CA GLY A 11 10.94 10.82 -7.61
C GLY A 11 9.87 9.97 -6.92
N PHE A 12 9.05 10.56 -6.04
CA PHE A 12 7.91 9.92 -5.39
C PHE A 12 6.62 10.66 -5.72
N ILE A 13 5.52 9.92 -5.77
CA ILE A 13 4.15 10.43 -5.84
C ILE A 13 3.68 10.69 -4.41
N ASP A 14 3.24 11.92 -4.13
CA ASP A 14 2.68 12.26 -2.83
C ASP A 14 1.30 11.62 -2.69
N VAL A 15 1.13 10.70 -1.73
CA VAL A 15 -0.14 10.00 -1.51
C VAL A 15 -1.27 10.94 -1.12
N LEU A 16 -0.95 12.15 -0.63
CA LEU A 16 -1.94 13.16 -0.29
C LEU A 16 -2.65 13.70 -1.54
N GLU A 17 -2.06 13.57 -2.73
CA GLU A 17 -2.71 13.94 -3.99
C GLU A 17 -3.96 13.10 -4.27
N PHE A 18 -4.06 11.90 -3.68
CA PHE A 18 -5.23 11.04 -3.81
C PHE A 18 -6.39 11.43 -2.87
N GLN A 19 -6.22 12.40 -1.96
CA GLN A 19 -7.29 12.80 -1.04
C GLN A 19 -8.47 13.46 -1.75
N ASP A 20 -8.18 14.24 -2.80
CA ASP A 20 -9.18 14.93 -3.60
C ASP A 20 -9.56 14.16 -4.88
N TYR A 21 -9.05 12.93 -5.04
CA TYR A 21 -9.33 12.12 -6.20
C TYR A 21 -10.80 11.67 -6.20
N SER A 22 -11.51 11.96 -7.28
CA SER A 22 -12.89 11.50 -7.42
C SER A 22 -12.92 9.98 -7.60
N GLU A 23 -13.68 9.30 -6.73
CA GLU A 23 -13.94 7.87 -6.85
C GLU A 23 -14.64 7.49 -8.16
N ALA A 24 -15.34 8.44 -8.81
CA ALA A 24 -16.07 8.20 -10.06
C ALA A 24 -15.18 7.76 -11.23
N GLY A 25 -13.87 8.09 -11.18
CA GLY A 25 -12.89 7.66 -12.19
C GLY A 25 -12.20 6.33 -11.88
N LEU A 26 -12.38 5.78 -10.67
CA LEU A 26 -11.72 4.56 -10.25
C LEU A 26 -12.43 3.34 -10.85
N LYS A 27 -11.66 2.43 -11.42
CA LYS A 27 -12.15 1.14 -11.89
C LYS A 27 -11.88 0.10 -10.81
N PRO A 28 -12.89 -0.67 -10.36
CA PRO A 28 -12.65 -1.79 -9.47
C PRO A 28 -11.61 -2.73 -10.07
N HIS A 29 -10.55 -3.00 -9.32
CA HIS A 29 -9.61 -4.05 -9.66
C HIS A 29 -10.09 -5.36 -9.05
N VAL A 30 -10.22 -6.40 -9.87
CA VAL A 30 -10.53 -7.75 -9.41
C VAL A 30 -9.22 -8.53 -9.49
N PRO A 31 -8.63 -8.94 -8.35
CA PRO A 31 -7.37 -9.66 -8.37
C PRO A 31 -7.54 -11.04 -8.99
N ASP A 32 -6.54 -11.47 -9.76
CA ASP A 32 -6.49 -12.82 -10.34
C ASP A 32 -6.26 -13.87 -9.24
N ASP A 33 -5.47 -13.51 -8.22
CA ASP A 33 -5.24 -14.31 -7.01
C ASP A 33 -5.16 -13.41 -5.78
N ASN A 34 -6.17 -13.49 -4.91
CA ASN A 34 -6.20 -12.65 -3.71
C ASN A 34 -5.12 -12.98 -2.67
N THR A 35 -4.50 -14.17 -2.75
CA THR A 35 -3.50 -14.64 -1.78
C THR A 35 -2.09 -14.18 -2.13
N GLU A 36 -1.75 -14.22 -3.42
CA GLU A 36 -0.39 -13.97 -3.91
C GLU A 36 -0.23 -12.67 -4.72
N GLU A 37 -1.30 -12.12 -5.31
CA GLU A 37 -1.19 -10.88 -6.08
C GLU A 37 -0.81 -9.70 -5.16
N VAL A 38 0.32 -9.06 -5.46
CA VAL A 38 0.88 -7.96 -4.68
C VAL A 38 0.17 -6.65 -5.02
N VAL A 39 -0.38 -6.00 -4.00
CA VAL A 39 -1.03 -4.69 -4.10
C VAL A 39 -0.11 -3.54 -3.71
N VAL A 40 0.85 -3.78 -2.80
CA VAL A 40 1.79 -2.75 -2.33
C VAL A 40 3.16 -3.34 -2.00
N MET A 41 4.21 -2.55 -2.23
CA MET A 41 5.56 -2.80 -1.73
C MET A 41 5.96 -1.70 -0.74
N LEU A 42 6.10 -2.08 0.53
CA LEU A 42 6.45 -1.16 1.61
C LEU A 42 7.95 -1.28 1.92
N TYR A 43 8.70 -0.21 1.67
CA TYR A 43 10.12 -0.16 1.97
C TYR A 43 10.35 0.26 3.42
N THR A 44 11.18 -0.51 4.12
CA THR A 44 11.60 -0.20 5.50
C THR A 44 13.08 0.17 5.52
N SER A 45 13.48 1.05 6.44
CA SER A 45 14.85 1.58 6.50
C SER A 45 15.91 0.49 6.62
N GLY A 46 15.58 -0.66 7.23
CA GLY A 46 16.48 -1.78 7.43
C GLY A 46 17.61 -1.43 8.41
N THR A 47 17.75 -2.18 9.50
CA THR A 47 18.74 -1.83 10.54
C THR A 47 20.20 -2.18 10.16
N THR A 48 20.42 -2.89 9.05
CA THR A 48 21.75 -3.44 8.68
C THR A 48 22.08 -3.39 7.18
N GLY A 49 21.44 -2.52 6.39
CA GLY A 49 21.76 -2.42 4.95
C GLY A 49 20.77 -1.58 4.14
N LEU A 50 20.75 -1.81 2.82
CA LEU A 50 19.79 -1.15 1.91
C LEU A 50 18.34 -1.43 2.33
N PRO A 51 17.41 -0.48 2.10
CA PRO A 51 16.00 -0.67 2.38
C PRO A 51 15.44 -1.94 1.77
N LYS A 52 14.67 -2.70 2.56
CA LYS A 52 14.03 -3.94 2.11
C LYS A 52 12.56 -3.67 1.80
N ALA A 53 12.12 -4.13 0.64
CA ALA A 53 10.71 -4.10 0.25
C ALA A 53 9.96 -5.26 0.91
N VAL A 54 8.85 -4.95 1.56
CA VAL A 54 7.86 -5.92 2.02
C VAL A 54 6.71 -5.93 1.03
N GLN A 55 6.53 -7.06 0.35
CA GLN A 55 5.39 -7.27 -0.54
C GLN A 55 4.15 -7.58 0.30
N ILE A 56 3.04 -6.90 -0.01
CA ILE A 56 1.75 -7.10 0.65
C ILE A 56 0.74 -7.51 -0.42
N SER A 57 0.11 -8.68 -0.24
CA SER A 57 -1.00 -9.13 -1.08
C SER A 57 -2.35 -8.60 -0.60
N HIS A 58 -3.38 -8.75 -1.42
CA HIS A 58 -4.76 -8.37 -1.05
C HIS A 58 -5.21 -9.04 0.26
N LYS A 59 -5.01 -10.36 0.38
CA LYS A 59 -5.36 -11.12 1.59
C LYS A 59 -4.58 -10.62 2.81
N ALA A 60 -3.29 -10.35 2.68
CA ALA A 60 -2.47 -9.86 3.77
C ALA A 60 -2.98 -8.50 4.28
N TYR A 61 -3.23 -7.56 3.36
CA TYR A 61 -3.75 -6.24 3.69
C TYR A 61 -5.09 -6.30 4.43
N VAL A 62 -6.08 -7.02 3.89
CA VAL A 62 -7.41 -7.15 4.50
C VAL A 62 -7.34 -7.86 5.85
N SER A 63 -6.51 -8.90 5.98
CA SER A 63 -6.34 -9.62 7.25
C SER A 63 -5.77 -8.73 8.35
N SER A 64 -4.74 -7.93 8.02
CA SER A 64 -4.14 -6.96 8.95
C SER A 64 -5.13 -5.86 9.33
N TYR A 65 -5.86 -5.30 8.37
CA TYR A 65 -6.89 -4.28 8.64
C TYR A 65 -7.99 -4.80 9.58
N ARG A 66 -8.50 -6.01 9.31
CA ARG A 66 -9.52 -6.64 10.17
C ARG A 66 -8.98 -6.85 11.58
N ALA A 67 -7.78 -7.40 11.72
CA ALA A 67 -7.17 -7.62 13.03
C ALA A 67 -7.03 -6.32 13.83
N LEU A 68 -6.61 -5.22 13.17
CA LEU A 68 -6.54 -3.91 13.80
C LEU A 68 -7.92 -3.42 14.28
N MET A 69 -8.95 -3.53 13.44
CA MET A 69 -10.30 -3.10 13.80
C MET A 69 -10.91 -3.91 14.96
N TYR A 70 -10.54 -5.18 15.12
CA TYR A 70 -10.99 -6.00 16.25
C TYR A 70 -10.27 -5.71 17.57
N VAL A 71 -9.09 -5.08 17.55
CA VAL A 71 -8.28 -4.80 18.75
C VAL A 71 -8.57 -3.42 19.35
N VAL A 72 -9.25 -2.53 18.60
CA VAL A 72 -9.56 -1.15 19.02
C VAL A 72 -11.01 -1.03 19.56
N CYS A 73 -11.73 -2.15 19.74
CA CYS A 73 -13.00 -2.24 20.47
C CYS A 73 -12.80 -2.97 21.80
#